data_AF-A0A7J3QDJ2-F1
#
_entry.id   AF-A0A7J3QDJ2-F1
#
_cell.length_a   1.000
_cell.length_b   1.000
_cell.length_c   1.000
_cell.angle_alpha   90.00
_cell.angle_beta   90.00
_cell.angle_gamma   90.00
#
_symmetry.space_group_name_H-M   'P 1'
#
loop_
_entity.id
_entity.type
_entity.pdbx_description
1 polymer ?
#
loop_
_entity_poly.entity_id
_entity_poly.type
_entity_poly.pdbx_seq_one_letter_code
_entity_poly.pdbx_strand_id
1 'polypeptide(L)' 'PTIIDVAHRLLEVKGIDKISIKVNEIDVETLTLTITIEGFKIDFESVKSVLDDMGAVIHSVDEVVASRES' A
#
# COMPACT_ATOMS: atom_id res chain seq x y z
N PRO A 1 12.88 -5.35 -5.12
CA PRO A 1 11.68 -5.70 -4.33
C PRO A 1 10.58 -6.27 -5.23
N THR A 2 10.03 -7.41 -4.85
CA THR A 2 8.86 -8.00 -5.52
C THR A 2 7.56 -7.44 -4.93
N ILE A 3 6.43 -7.65 -5.61
CA ILE A 3 5.09 -7.31 -5.08
C ILE A 3 4.85 -7.96 -3.71
N ILE A 4 5.37 -9.18 -3.52
CA ILE A 4 5.22 -9.94 -2.27
C ILE A 4 6.01 -9.26 -1.14
N ASP A 5 7.22 -8.76 -1.43
CA ASP A 5 8.01 -8.01 -0.46
C ASP A 5 7.28 -6.73 -0.02
N VAL A 6 6.63 -6.03 -0.96
CA VAL A 6 5.86 -4.80 -0.66
C VAL A 6 4.72 -5.12 0.30
N ALA A 7 3.96 -6.18 0.02
CA ALA A 7 2.87 -6.61 0.89
C ALA A 7 3.37 -6.97 2.29
N HIS A 8 4.49 -7.72 2.41
CA HIS A 8 5.03 -8.08 3.71
C HIS A 8 5.54 -6.86 4.49
N ARG A 9 6.24 -5.94 3.83
CA ARG A 9 6.79 -4.74 4.48
C ARG A 9 5.68 -3.84 5.01
N LEU A 10 4.63 -3.66 4.22
CA LEU A 10 3.48 -2.87 4.64
C LEU A 10 2.72 -3.56 5.79
N LEU A 11 2.63 -4.90 5.84
CA LEU A 11 2.02 -5.62 6.96
C LEU A 11 2.76 -5.42 8.29
N GLU A 12 4.04 -5.00 8.28
CA GLU A 12 4.78 -4.64 9.50
C GLU A 12 4.36 -3.28 10.08
N VAL A 13 3.65 -2.45 9.31
CA VAL A 13 3.15 -1.16 9.79
C VAL A 13 1.99 -1.38 10.76
N LYS A 14 2.09 -0.74 11.92
CA LYS A 14 1.11 -0.87 12.99
C LYS A 14 -0.28 -0.42 12.53
N GLY A 15 -1.27 -1.26 12.79
CA GLY A 15 -2.67 -0.97 12.48
C GLY A 15 -3.10 -1.42 11.08
N ILE A 16 -2.24 -2.08 10.31
CA ILE A 16 -2.64 -2.74 9.06
C ILE A 16 -2.95 -4.21 9.35
N ASP A 17 -4.17 -4.63 9.02
CA ASP A 17 -4.64 -6.01 9.23
C ASP A 17 -4.62 -6.82 7.93
N LYS A 18 -4.84 -6.14 6.80
CA LYS A 18 -4.91 -6.78 5.48
C LYS A 18 -4.42 -5.86 4.37
N ILE A 19 -3.73 -6.47 3.41
CA ILE A 19 -3.24 -5.81 2.22
C ILE A 19 -3.66 -6.62 1.00
N SER A 20 -4.15 -5.92 0.00
CA SER A 20 -4.48 -6.47 -1.31
C SER A 20 -3.75 -5.68 -2.37
N ILE A 21 -2.94 -6.35 -3.19
CA ILE A 21 -2.23 -5.73 -4.30
C ILE A 21 -2.79 -6.28 -5.60
N LYS A 22 -3.24 -5.39 -6.47
CA LYS A 22 -3.69 -5.71 -7.82
C LYS A 22 -2.70 -5.12 -8.83
N VAL A 23 -2.27 -5.95 -9.78
CA VAL A 23 -1.51 -5.48 -10.95
C VAL A 23 -2.52 -4.96 -11.96
N ASN A 24 -2.43 -3.67 -12.30
CA ASN A 24 -3.30 -3.07 -13.31
C ASN A 24 -2.68 -3.15 -14.70
N GLU A 25 -1.40 -2.78 -14.81
CA GLU A 25 -0.69 -2.70 -16.08
C GLU A 25 0.76 -3.13 -15.92
N ILE A 26 1.29 -3.74 -16.98
CA ILE A 26 2.67 -4.20 -17.08
C ILE A 26 3.26 -3.55 -18.32
N ASP A 27 4.15 -2.59 -18.11
CA ASP A 27 4.96 -1.98 -19.15
C ASP A 27 6.36 -2.59 -19.17
N VAL A 28 7.12 -2.25 -20.21
CA VAL A 28 8.45 -2.80 -20.48
C VAL A 28 9.40 -2.68 -19.28
N GLU A 29 9.25 -1.63 -18.46
CA GLU A 29 10.10 -1.37 -17.29
C GLU A 29 9.33 -0.98 -16.01
N THR A 30 8.00 -0.84 -16.06
CA THR A 30 7.19 -0.35 -14.94
C THR A 30 5.94 -1.20 -14.71
N LEU A 31 5.59 -1.40 -13.43
CA LEU A 31 4.35 -2.05 -13.04
C LEU A 31 3.44 -1.03 -12.38
N THR A 32 2.23 -0.88 -12.91
CA THR A 32 1.19 -0.06 -12.28
C THR A 32 0.40 -0.94 -11.32
N LEU A 33 0.48 -0.64 -10.02
CA LEU A 33 -0.14 -1.41 -8.94
C LEU A 33 -1.21 -0.59 -8.24
N THR A 34 -2.35 -1.20 -7.93
CA THR A 34 -3.30 -0.68 -6.94
C THR A 34 -3.10 -1.46 -5.64
N ILE A 35 -2.77 -0.74 -4.58
CA ILE A 35 -2.58 -1.29 -3.23
C ILE A 35 -3.75 -0.84 -2.36
N THR A 36 -4.53 -1.79 -1.87
CA THR A 36 -5.61 -1.56 -0.90
C THR A 36 -5.13 -2.00 0.47
N ILE A 37 -5.21 -1.09 1.43
CA ILE A 37 -4.77 -1.30 2.81
C ILE A 37 -5.99 -1.20 3.71
N GLU A 38 -6.22 -2.25 4.51
CA GLU A 38 -7.32 -2.34 5.46
C GLU A 38 -6.77 -2.54 6.86
N GLY A 39 -7.35 -1.85 7.83
CA GLY A 39 -6.95 -1.95 9.23
C GLY A 39 -7.45 -0.79 10.08
N PHE A 40 -6.92 -0.68 11.30
CA PHE A 40 -7.35 0.27 12.31
C PHE A 40 -6.31 1.36 12.58
N LYS A 41 -6.74 2.63 12.47
CA LYS A 41 -5.87 3.81 12.70
C LYS A 41 -4.55 3.73 11.91
N ILE A 42 -4.66 3.43 10.62
CA ILE A 42 -3.53 3.36 9.70
C ILE A 42 -2.84 4.72 9.66
N ASP A 43 -1.54 4.74 9.91
CA ASP A 43 -0.71 5.93 9.74
C ASP A 43 -0.21 6.02 8.29
N PHE A 44 -0.77 6.96 7.53
CA PHE A 44 -0.44 7.13 6.12
C PHE A 44 1.04 7.51 5.91
N GLU A 45 1.63 8.28 6.83
CA GLU A 45 3.05 8.66 6.72
C GLU A 45 3.97 7.44 6.85
N SER A 46 3.69 6.53 7.79
CA SER A 46 4.42 5.26 7.90
C SER A 46 4.27 4.41 6.63
N VAL A 47 3.07 4.31 6.07
CA VAL A 47 2.82 3.59 4.80
C VAL A 47 3.63 4.19 3.67
N LYS A 48 3.59 5.51 3.52
CA LYS A 48 4.32 6.24 2.49
C LYS A 48 5.83 6.04 2.63
N SER A 49 6.37 6.13 3.85
CA SER A 49 7.79 5.91 4.10
C SER A 49 8.22 4.50 3.67
N VAL A 50 7.41 3.48 3.95
CA VAL A 50 7.69 2.10 3.51
C VAL A 50 7.70 1.98 1.99
N LEU A 51 6.76 2.63 1.30
CA LEU A 51 6.71 2.63 -0.17
C LEU A 51 7.90 3.38 -0.79
N ASP A 52 8.26 4.55 -0.25
CA ASP A 52 9.40 5.35 -0.70
C ASP A 52 10.72 4.58 -0.50
N ASP A 53 10.91 3.91 0.65
CA ASP A 53 12.08 3.06 0.94
C ASP A 53 12.22 1.88 -0.03
N MET A 54 11.11 1.42 -0.60
CA MET A 54 11.07 0.36 -1.60
C MET A 54 11.22 0.86 -3.03
N GLY A 55 11.37 2.18 -3.22
CA GLY A 55 11.46 2.82 -4.53
C GLY A 55 10.13 2.88 -5.29
N ALA A 56 9.00 2.72 -4.58
CA ALA A 56 7.68 2.93 -5.16
C ALA A 56 7.31 4.41 -5.10
N VAL A 57 6.64 4.92 -6.13
CA VAL A 57 6.16 6.30 -6.19
C VAL A 57 4.64 6.30 -6.13
N ILE A 58 4.07 7.03 -5.18
CA ILE A 58 2.62 7.22 -5.11
C ILE A 58 2.24 8.28 -6.15
N HIS A 59 1.51 7.87 -7.19
CA HIS A 59 1.00 8.78 -8.22
C HIS A 59 -0.26 9.52 -7.75
N SER A 60 -1.19 8.80 -7.12
CA SER A 60 -2.47 9.30 -6.62
C SER A 60 -2.96 8.45 -5.45
N VAL A 61 -3.90 9.01 -4.69
CA VAL A 61 -4.71 8.26 -3.73
C VAL A 61 -6.11 8.18 -4.32
N ASP A 62 -6.49 6.99 -4.81
CA ASP A 62 -7.74 6.83 -5.56
C ASP A 62 -8.97 6.72 -4.64
N GLU A 63 -8.81 6.11 -3.47
CA GLU A 63 -9.90 5.87 -2.52
C GLU A 63 -9.40 6.02 -1.07
N VAL A 64 -10.22 6.66 -0.23
CA VAL A 64 -10.00 6.75 1.22
C VAL A 64 -11.30 6.39 1.92
N VAL A 65 -11.26 5.37 2.78
CA VAL A 65 -12.38 4.94 3.59
C VAL A 65 -12.06 5.21 5.06
N ALA A 66 -12.92 5.99 5.72
CA ALA A 66 -12.86 6.21 7.15
C ALA A 66 -14.21 5.84 7.76
N SER A 67 -14.22 4.78 8.57
CA SER A 67 -15.39 4.37 9.33
C SER A 67 -15.11 4.52 10.83
N ARG A 68 -16.17 4.73 11.59
CA ARG A 68 -16.12 4.69 13.05
C ARG A 68 -17.04 3.59 13.50
N GLU A 69 -16.49 2.48 13.97
CA GLU A 69 -17.28 1.51 14.72
C GLU A 69 -17.75 2.19 16.01
N SER A 70 -19.06 2.14 16.26
CA SER A 70 -19.73 2.73 17.43
C SER A 70 -20.17 1.66 18.40
#